data_AF-A0A5K1EVT2-F1
#
_entry.id   AF-A0A5K1EVT2-F1
#
_cell.length_a   1.000
_cell.length_b   1.000
_cell.length_c   1.000
_cell.angle_alpha   90.00
_cell.angle_beta   90.00
_cell.angle_gamma   90.00
#
_symmetry.space_group_name_H-M   'P 1'
#
loop_
_entity.id
_entity.type
_entity.pdbx_description
1 polymer ?
#
loop_
_entity_poly.entity_id
_entity_poly.type
_entity_poly.pdbx_seq_one_letter_code
_entity_poly.pdbx_strand_id
1 'polypeptide(L)' 'MGSSCMAAVPPLRMASKAQMLLLLLLVVCRMEWGWAFEFTVGGDMGWAIPPANDTDMYNQWASKNRFQVGDTL' A
#
# COMPACT_ATOMS: atom_id res chain seq x y z
N MET A 1 -2.73 47.60 6.45
CA MET A 1 -2.04 46.28 6.39
C MET A 1 -2.51 45.48 7.59
N GLY A 2 -3.21 44.35 7.51
CA GLY A 2 -3.71 43.58 6.39
C GLY A 2 -5.02 42.89 6.77
N SER A 3 -5.90 42.73 5.79
CA SER A 3 -7.10 41.91 5.89
C SER A 3 -6.71 40.46 5.72
N SER A 4 -6.85 39.65 6.77
CA SER A 4 -6.81 38.19 6.64
C SER A 4 -8.23 37.67 6.58
N CYS A 5 -8.59 37.25 5.37
CA CYS A 5 -9.83 36.64 4.98
C CYS A 5 -10.05 35.37 5.82
N MET A 6 -11.01 35.38 6.75
CA MET A 6 -11.60 34.13 7.23
C MET A 6 -12.42 33.58 6.08
N ALA A 7 -11.89 32.56 5.40
CA ALA A 7 -12.66 31.78 4.44
C ALA A 7 -13.79 31.12 5.24
N ALA A 8 -15.00 31.65 5.08
CA ALA A 8 -16.21 31.02 5.57
C ALA A 8 -16.29 29.63 4.93
N VAL A 9 -16.26 28.59 5.77
CA VAL A 9 -16.59 27.24 5.32
C VAL A 9 -18.03 27.30 4.82
N PRO A 10 -18.28 27.13 3.50
CA PRO A 10 -19.63 27.26 2.98
C PRO A 10 -20.53 26.24 3.66
N PRO A 11 -21.79 26.60 3.98
CA PRO A 11 -22.71 25.67 4.62
C PRO A 11 -22.83 24.42 3.75
N LEU A 12 -22.80 23.23 4.38
CA LEU A 12 -23.04 21.96 3.69
C LEU A 12 -24.42 22.03 3.02
N ARG A 13 -24.42 22.33 1.72
CA ARG A 13 -25.59 22.21 0.86
C ARG A 13 -26.06 20.76 0.95
N MET A 14 -27.37 20.55 1.14
CA MET A 14 -27.98 19.22 1.17
C MET A 14 -27.46 18.40 -0.01
N ALA A 15 -26.67 17.37 0.29
CA ALA A 15 -26.01 16.58 -0.74
C ALA A 15 -27.09 15.83 -1.52
N SER A 16 -27.17 16.09 -2.83
CA SER A 16 -28.01 15.29 -3.74
C SER A 16 -27.62 13.81 -3.64
N LYS A 17 -28.56 12.90 -3.91
CA LYS A 17 -28.29 11.45 -3.95
C LYS A 17 -27.07 11.12 -4.83
N ALA A 18 -26.89 11.83 -5.94
CA ALA A 18 -25.72 11.68 -6.82
C ALA A 18 -24.40 12.07 -6.14
N GLN A 19 -24.42 13.13 -5.33
CA GLN A 19 -23.25 13.58 -4.56
C GLN A 19 -22.93 12.62 -3.41
N MET A 20 -23.95 12.07 -2.73
CA MET A 20 -23.77 11.02 -1.72
C MET A 20 -23.20 9.73 -2.34
N LEU A 21 -23.71 9.31 -3.50
CA LEU A 21 -23.20 8.16 -4.23
C LEU A 21 -21.75 8.38 -4.69
N LEU A 22 -21.42 9.56 -5.20
CA LEU A 22 -20.05 9.91 -5.60
C LEU A 22 -19.11 9.88 -4.40
N LEU A 23 -19.49 10.46 -3.26
CA LEU A 23 -18.69 10.41 -2.03
C LEU A 23 -18.51 8.97 -1.54
N LEU A 24 -19.55 8.14 -1.58
CA LEU A 24 -19.46 6.73 -1.21
C LEU A 24 -18.52 5.97 -2.14
N LEU A 25 -18.61 6.19 -3.46
CA LEU A 25 -17.69 5.59 -4.43
C LEU A 25 -16.25 6.01 -4.20
N LEU A 26 -16.01 7.30 -3.90
CA LEU A 26 -14.68 7.79 -3.56
C LEU A 26 -14.15 7.15 -2.27
N VAL A 27 -14.98 6.95 -1.25
CA VAL A 27 -14.58 6.26 -0.01
C VAL A 27 -14.25 4.79 -0.28
N VAL A 28 -15.08 4.08 -1.05
CA VAL A 28 -14.84 2.68 -1.41
C VAL A 28 -13.60 2.52 -2.30
N CYS A 29 -13.37 3.43 -3.25
CA CYS A 29 -12.20 3.41 -4.14
C CYS A 29 -10.89 3.65 -3.39
N ARG A 30 -10.94 4.24 -2.18
CA ARG A 30 -9.79 4.43 -1.30
C ARG A 30 -9.50 3.21 -0.42
N MET A 31 -10.36 2.18 -0.45
CA MET A 31 -10.10 0.92 0.23
C MET A 31 -9.07 0.15 -0.59
N GLU A 32 -7.81 0.17 -0.15
CA GLU A 32 -6.81 -0.73 -0.69
C GLU A 32 -7.06 -2.13 -0.12
N TRP A 33 -7.29 -3.11 -1.00
CA TRP A 33 -7.40 -4.51 -0.62
C TRP A 33 -6.00 -5.02 -0.25
N GLY A 34 -5.82 -5.47 0.99
CA GLY A 34 -4.58 -6.10 1.44
C GLY A 34 -4.62 -7.60 1.13
N TRP A 35 -3.65 -8.09 0.36
CA TRP A 35 -3.39 -9.52 0.17
C TRP A 35 -2.14 -9.87 0.97
N ALA A 36 -2.09 -11.10 1.48
CA ALA A 36 -0.93 -11.63 2.19
C ALA A 36 -0.38 -12.84 1.42
N PHE A 37 0.93 -12.89 1.26
CA PHE A 37 1.65 -13.94 0.57
C PHE A 37 2.69 -14.60 1.48
N GLU A 38 2.86 -15.91 1.31
CA GLU A 38 3.92 -16.68 1.94
C GLU A 38 5.05 -16.89 0.92
N PHE A 39 6.28 -16.56 1.32
CA PHE A 39 7.45 -16.60 0.44
C PHE A 39 8.50 -17.59 0.94
N THR A 40 8.77 -18.64 0.17
CA THR A 40 9.91 -19.52 0.46
C THR A 40 11.24 -18.79 0.27
N VAL A 41 11.95 -18.52 1.37
CA VAL A 41 13.25 -17.83 1.34
C VAL A 41 14.27 -18.62 0.51
N GLY A 42 14.93 -17.95 -0.43
CA GLY A 42 15.92 -18.57 -1.32
C GLY A 42 15.32 -19.39 -2.48
N GLY A 43 13.99 -19.48 -2.59
CA GLY A 43 13.31 -20.27 -3.62
C GLY A 43 13.66 -21.75 -3.52
N ASP A 44 14.04 -22.36 -4.64
CA ASP A 44 14.39 -23.79 -4.70
C ASP A 44 15.63 -24.15 -3.85
N MET A 45 16.51 -23.19 -3.57
CA MET A 45 17.68 -23.41 -2.71
C MET A 45 17.34 -23.38 -1.22
N GLY A 46 16.18 -22.81 -0.85
CA GLY A 46 15.73 -22.69 0.52
C GLY A 46 16.67 -21.85 1.41
N TRP A 47 16.56 -22.06 2.72
CA TRP A 47 17.42 -21.43 3.72
C TRP A 47 18.67 -22.28 4.00
N ALA A 48 19.75 -21.98 3.29
CA ALA A 48 21.06 -22.62 3.40
C ALA A 48 22.22 -21.61 3.52
N ILE A 49 23.40 -22.11 3.88
CA ILE A 49 24.63 -21.29 3.87
C ILE A 49 24.98 -20.96 2.42
N PRO A 50 25.14 -19.67 2.05
CA PRO A 50 25.53 -19.30 0.71
C PRO A 50 26.87 -19.93 0.31
N PRO A 51 26.96 -20.51 -0.89
CA PRO A 51 28.23 -21.03 -1.38
C PRO A 51 29.20 -19.86 -1.64
N ALA A 52 30.50 -20.12 -1.57
CA ALA A 52 31.52 -19.07 -1.65
C ALA A 52 31.50 -18.27 -2.99
N ASN A 53 30.90 -18.84 -4.03
CA ASN A 53 30.73 -18.22 -5.34
C ASN A 53 29.42 -17.43 -5.50
N ASP A 54 28.49 -17.50 -4.55
CA ASP A 54 27.19 -16.81 -4.62
C ASP A 54 26.75 -16.30 -3.24
N THR A 55 27.56 -15.40 -2.67
CA THR A 55 27.30 -14.79 -1.36
C THR A 55 26.12 -13.81 -1.37
N ASP A 56 25.62 -13.42 -2.56
CA ASP A 56 24.58 -12.41 -2.74
C ASP A 56 23.19 -13.03 -3.06
N MET A 57 23.09 -14.36 -3.09
CA MET A 57 21.88 -15.13 -3.36
C MET A 57 20.62 -14.56 -2.69
N TYR A 58 20.67 -14.25 -1.40
CA TYR A 58 19.48 -13.79 -0.66
C TYR A 58 19.08 -12.36 -1.00
N ASN A 59 20.04 -11.49 -1.30
CA ASN A 59 19.75 -10.14 -1.76
C ASN A 59 19.14 -10.18 -3.16
N GLN A 60 19.66 -11.04 -4.04
CA GLN A 60 19.08 -11.26 -5.35
C GLN A 60 17.66 -11.82 -5.25
N TRP A 61 17.41 -12.79 -4.37
CA TRP A 61 16.05 -13.30 -4.09
C TRP A 61 15.15 -12.18 -3.55
N ALA A 62 15.59 -11.43 -2.54
CA ALA A 62 14.80 -10.36 -1.94
C ALA A 62 14.46 -9.25 -2.96
N SER A 63 15.39 -8.92 -3.86
CA SER A 63 15.16 -7.89 -4.90
C SER A 63 14.06 -8.28 -5.91
N LYS A 64 13.86 -9.59 -6.12
CA LYS A 64 12.83 -10.15 -7.02
C LYS A 64 11.46 -10.25 -6.35
N ASN A 65 11.40 -10.28 -5.02
CA ASN A 65 10.16 -10.35 -4.27
C ASN A 65 9.65 -8.96 -3.86
N ARG A 66 8.36 -8.86 -3.54
CA ARG A 66 7.72 -7.63 -3.05
C ARG A 66 7.00 -7.99 -1.77
N PHE A 67 7.41 -7.35 -0.67
CA PHE A 67 6.87 -7.60 0.66
C PHE A 67 5.86 -6.51 1.01
N GLN A 68 4.69 -6.94 1.46
CA GLN A 68 3.60 -6.12 1.96
C GLN A 68 3.34 -6.43 3.43
N VAL A 69 2.61 -5.55 4.11
CA VAL A 69 2.22 -5.78 5.50
C VAL A 69 1.26 -6.96 5.55
N GLY A 70 1.65 -7.99 6.29
CA GLY A 70 0.87 -9.24 6.42
C GLY A 70 1.50 -10.43 5.72
N ASP A 71 2.51 -10.21 4.86
CA ASP A 71 3.26 -11.30 4.24
C ASP A 71 4.11 -12.08 5.26
N THR A 72 4.39 -13.35 4.93
CA THR A 72 5.21 -14.26 5.72
C THR A 72 6.34 -14.87 4.88
N LEU A 73 7.39 -15.33 5.54
CA LEU A 73 8.61 -15.91 4.95
C LEU A 73 8.80 -17.36 5.43
#